data_AF-A0A843CBR8-F1
#
_entry.id   AF-A0A843CBR8-F1
#
_cell.length_a   1.000
_cell.length_b   1.000
_cell.length_c   1.000
_cell.angle_alpha   90.00
_cell.angle_beta   90.00
_cell.angle_gamma   90.00
#
_symmetry.space_group_name_H-M   'P 1'
#
loop_
_entity.id
_entity.type
_entity.pdbx_description
1 polymer ?
#
loop_
_entity_poly.entity_id
_entity_poly.type
_entity_poly.pdbx_seq_one_letter_code
_entity_poly.pdbx_strand_id
1 'polypeptide(L)'
;MKRVVSVSKTYIHRGKRRHRSNTKKHWFIYYYDEDDKFKSEQVSWIEAQYYKMIKLRRLKQFCSQCGNTFLTLVLTEKQKIQCPHCTD
;
A
#
# COMPACT_ATOMS: atom_id res chain seq x y z
N MET A 1 -1.29 -9.17 5.48
CA MET A 1 -1.11 -8.39 4.23
C MET A 1 -0.17 -7.22 4.52
N LYS A 2 0.94 -7.04 3.79
CA LYS A 2 1.90 -5.96 4.06
C LYS A 2 1.20 -4.60 4.07
N ARG A 3 1.47 -3.75 5.06
CA ARG A 3 0.89 -2.40 5.17
C ARG A 3 1.62 -1.45 4.23
N VAL A 4 1.38 -1.61 2.93
CA VAL A 4 2.04 -0.82 1.88
C VAL A 4 1.59 0.63 1.93
N VAL A 5 2.57 1.53 2.05
CA VAL A 5 2.41 2.99 2.08
C VAL A 5 2.56 3.57 0.68
N SER A 6 3.56 3.12 -0.08
CA SER A 6 3.79 3.60 -1.43
C SER A 6 4.41 2.55 -2.34
N VAL A 7 4.26 2.77 -3.65
CA VAL A 7 4.83 1.95 -4.71
C VAL A 7 5.41 2.90 -5.75
N SER A 8 6.72 2.85 -6.00
CA SER A 8 7.38 3.79 -6.93
C SER A 8 8.59 3.18 -7.64
N LYS A 9 8.97 3.78 -8.77
CA LYS A 9 10.21 3.44 -9.49
C LYS A 9 11.37 4.23 -8.92
N THR A 10 12.50 3.56 -8.73
CA THR A 10 13.66 4.15 -8.07
C THR A 10 14.94 3.33 -8.33
N TYR A 11 16.09 3.88 -7.97
CA TYR A 11 17.39 3.23 -8.16
C TYR A 11 17.65 2.21 -7.05
N ILE A 12 18.46 1.19 -7.33
CA ILE A 12 18.85 0.18 -6.34
C ILE A 12 19.77 0.80 -5.28
N HIS A 13 20.85 1.46 -5.71
CA HIS A 13 21.84 2.06 -4.82
C HIS A 13 21.56 3.54 -4.57
N ARG A 14 20.55 3.83 -3.75
CA ARG A 14 20.14 5.20 -3.43
C ARG A 14 21.08 5.79 -2.40
N GLY A 15 22.21 6.31 -2.87
CA GLY A 15 23.21 6.96 -2.05
C GLY A 15 23.38 8.42 -2.42
N LYS A 16 24.39 9.04 -1.80
CA LYS A 16 24.74 10.46 -2.01
C LYS A 16 25.34 10.78 -3.39
N ARG A 17 25.58 9.76 -4.22
CA ARG A 17 26.23 9.91 -5.53
C ARG A 17 25.19 10.13 -6.62
N ARG A 18 25.51 10.98 -7.60
CA ARG A 18 24.68 11.13 -8.81
C ARG A 18 24.68 9.82 -9.60
N HIS A 19 23.49 9.37 -9.98
CA HIS A 19 23.33 8.27 -10.91
C HIS A 19 23.69 8.71 -12.33
N ARG A 20 24.15 7.77 -13.16
CA ARG A 20 24.32 8.03 -14.59
C ARG A 20 22.95 8.28 -15.21
N SER A 21 22.89 9.10 -16.26
CA SER A 21 21.64 9.45 -16.95
C SER A 21 20.86 8.23 -17.45
N ASN A 22 21.56 7.18 -17.90
CA ASN A 22 20.96 5.94 -18.40
C ASN A 22 20.81 4.83 -17.35
N THR A 23 20.93 5.14 -16.05
CA THR A 23 20.69 4.13 -15.01
C THR A 23 19.21 3.77 -14.97
N LYS A 24 18.91 2.47 -15.04
CA LYS A 24 17.53 1.96 -14.99
C LYS A 24 16.95 2.08 -13.57
N LYS A 25 15.66 2.38 -13.50
CA LYS A 25 14.89 2.37 -12.26
C LYS A 25 14.09 1.08 -12.16
N HIS A 26 13.97 0.55 -10.95
CA HIS A 26 13.24 -0.67 -10.64
C HIS A 26 12.04 -0.32 -9.75
N TRP A 27 11.01 -1.18 -9.74
CA TRP A 27 9.87 -0.99 -8.86
C TRP A 27 10.21 -1.39 -7.44
N PHE A 28 9.81 -0.55 -6.50
CA PHE A 28 9.91 -0.82 -5.08
C PHE A 28 8.56 -0.58 -4.40
N ILE A 29 8.26 -1.42 -3.42
CA ILE A 29 7.21 -1.18 -2.44
C ILE A 29 7.83 -0.71 -1.14
N TYR A 30 7.10 0.12 -0.42
CA TYR A 30 7.46 0.59 0.91
C TYR A 30 6.33 0.27 1.87
N TYR A 31 6.63 -0.40 2.95
CA TYR A 31 5.64 -0.91 3.88
C TYR A 31 6.15 -0.89 5.31
N TYR A 32 5.22 -0.88 6.24
CA TYR A 32 5.49 -1.22 7.64
C TYR A 32 5.35 -2.73 7.81
N ASP A 33 6.35 -3.32 8.45
CA ASP A 33 6.30 -4.71 8.90
C ASP A 33 5.44 -4.84 10.18
N GLU A 34 5.27 -6.06 10.69
CA GLU A 34 4.47 -6.32 11.90
C GLU A 34 5.03 -5.60 13.15
N ASP A 35 6.34 -5.39 13.20
CA ASP A 35 7.03 -4.61 14.24
C ASP A 35 6.96 -3.08 14.01
N ASP A 36 6.10 -2.58 13.12
CA ASP A 36 6.04 -1.17 12.69
C ASP A 36 7.37 -0.61 12.13
N LYS A 37 8.27 -1.49 11.67
CA LYS A 37 9.53 -1.10 11.02
C LYS A 37 9.30 -0.78 9.56
N PHE A 38 9.78 0.39 9.12
CA PHE A 38 9.71 0.79 7.71
C PHE A 38 10.71 -0.02 6.87
N LYS A 39 10.18 -0.80 5.91
CA LYS A 39 10.96 -1.61 4.98
C LYS A 39 10.68 -1.22 3.54
N SER A 40 11.65 -1.51 2.67
CA SER A 40 11.52 -1.38 1.23
C SER A 40 11.95 -2.65 0.53
N GLU A 41 11.23 -3.05 -0.50
CA GLU A 41 11.47 -4.30 -1.23
C GLU A 41 11.34 -4.06 -2.72
N GLN A 42 12.26 -4.62 -3.49
CA GLN A 42 12.21 -4.58 -4.94
C GLN A 42 11.18 -5.60 -5.41
N VAL A 43 10.32 -5.20 -6.34
CA VAL A 43 9.25 -6.05 -6.88
C VAL A 43 9.27 -6.04 -8.40
N SER A 44 8.63 -7.05 -8.99
CA SER A 44 8.35 -7.08 -10.41
C SER A 44 7.32 -6.01 -10.82
N TRP A 45 7.18 -5.75 -12.13
CA TRP A 45 6.19 -4.80 -12.63
C TRP A 45 4.75 -5.25 -12.30
N ILE A 46 4.45 -6.54 -12.40
CA ILE A 46 3.10 -7.09 -12.14
C ILE A 46 2.74 -6.89 -10.66
N GLU A 47 3.65 -7.24 -9.76
CA GLU A 47 3.46 -7.04 -8.32
C GLU A 47 3.29 -5.56 -7.98
N ALA A 48 4.07 -4.67 -8.61
CA ALA A 48 3.91 -3.24 -8.40
C ALA A 48 2.50 -2.75 -8.75
N GLN A 49 1.91 -3.24 -9.84
CA GLN A 49 0.54 -2.90 -10.20
C GLN A 49 -0.48 -3.48 -9.22
N TYR A 50 -0.29 -4.74 -8.82
CA TYR A 50 -1.12 -5.38 -7.78
C TYR A 50 -1.16 -4.56 -6.49
N TYR A 51 -0.01 -4.13 -5.98
CA TYR A 51 0.06 -3.30 -4.78
C TYR A 51 -0.53 -1.91 -4.95
N LYS A 52 -0.42 -1.30 -6.14
CA LYS A 52 -1.11 -0.03 -6.45
C LYS A 52 -2.62 -0.19 -6.45
N MET A 53 -3.14 -1.26 -7.03
CA MET A 53 -4.57 -1.55 -7.03
C MET A 53 -5.11 -1.78 -5.62
N ILE A 54 -4.39 -2.55 -4.80
CA ILE A 54 -4.74 -2.73 -3.38
C ILE A 54 -4.75 -1.41 -2.65
N LYS A 55 -3.73 -0.56 -2.85
CA LYS A 55 -3.65 0.75 -2.19
C LYS A 55 -4.83 1.65 -2.59
N LEU A 56 -5.17 1.69 -3.88
CA LEU A 56 -6.30 2.48 -4.39
C LEU A 56 -7.63 1.99 -3.80
N ARG A 57 -7.82 0.68 -3.74
CA ARG A 57 -9.04 0.04 -3.23
C ARG A 57 -9.15 0.03 -1.71
N ARG A 58 -8.09 0.43 -1.00
CA ARG A 58 -8.07 0.54 0.45
C ARG A 58 -8.76 1.84 0.87
N LEU A 59 -10.01 1.74 1.29
CA LEU A 59 -10.81 2.86 1.76
C LEU A 59 -10.91 2.82 3.30
N LYS A 60 -10.86 3.99 3.91
CA LYS A 60 -11.26 4.17 5.31
C LYS A 60 -12.76 4.36 5.32
N GLN A 61 -13.49 3.42 5.92
CA GLN A 61 -14.92 3.56 6.14
C GLN A 61 -15.19 3.86 7.60
N PHE A 62 -16.17 4.72 7.84
CA PHE A 62 -16.67 5.06 9.15
C PHE A 62 -17.97 4.31 9.38
N CYS A 63 -18.11 3.64 10.52
CA CYS A 63 -19.37 3.04 10.93
C CYS A 63 -20.18 4.04 11.76
N SER A 64 -21.42 4.31 11.36
CA SER A 64 -22.34 5.15 12.13
C SER A 64 -22.90 4.48 13.37
N GLN A 65 -22.84 3.15 13.48
CA GLN A 65 -23.40 2.41 14.63
C GLN A 65 -22.42 2.30 15.80
N CYS A 66 -21.16 1.92 15.56
CA CYS A 66 -20.16 1.81 16.62
C CYS A 66 -19.18 3.00 16.70
N GLY A 67 -19.26 3.95 15.77
CA GLY A 67 -18.35 5.11 15.71
C GLY A 67 -16.90 4.76 15.31
N ASN A 68 -16.60 3.50 15.00
CA ASN A 68 -15.25 3.08 14.66
C ASN A 68 -14.92 3.32 13.18
N THR A 69 -13.67 3.67 12.91
CA THR A 69 -13.10 3.69 11.55
C THR A 69 -12.36 2.40 11.28
N PHE A 70 -12.65 1.76 10.15
CA PHE A 70 -11.98 0.53 9.73
C PHE A 70 -11.49 0.64 8.29
N LEU A 71 -10.45 -0.13 7.96
CA LEU A 71 -9.86 -0.18 6.63
C LEU A 71 -10.46 -1.37 5.87
N THR A 72 -11.09 -1.11 4.72
CA THR A 72 -11.64 -2.15 3.86
C THR A 72 -11.03 -2.10 2.47
N LEU A 73 -10.99 -3.27 1.81
CA LEU A 73 -10.71 -3.36 0.38
C LEU A 73 -12.03 -3.44 -0.36
N VAL A 74 -12.30 -2.43 -1.18
CA VAL A 74 -13.57 -2.30 -1.87
C VAL A 74 -13.34 -2.36 -3.37
N LEU A 75 -14.20 -3.07 -4.12
CA LEU A 75 -14.12 -3.06 -5.57
C LEU A 75 -14.62 -1.75 -6.17
N THR A 76 -15.59 -1.11 -5.50
CA THR A 76 -16.23 0.14 -5.93
C THR A 76 -16.59 0.95 -4.70
N GLU A 77 -16.35 2.27 -4.70
CA GLU A 77 -16.61 3.16 -3.55
C GLU A 77 -18.03 3.03 -2.95
N LYS A 78 -19.01 2.60 -3.76
CA LYS A 78 -20.42 2.43 -3.39
C LYS A 78 -20.76 1.10 -2.72
N GLN A 79 -19.84 0.13 -2.63
CA GLN A 79 -20.16 -1.13 -1.97
C GLN A 79 -20.34 -0.91 -0.46
N LYS A 80 -21.53 -1.27 0.02
CA LYS A 80 -21.85 -1.29 1.44
C LYS A 80 -21.21 -2.53 2.06
N ILE A 81 -20.19 -2.33 2.88
CA ILE A 81 -19.54 -3.40 3.64
C ILE A 81 -20.09 -3.35 5.07
N GLN A 82 -20.42 -4.52 5.62
CA GLN A 82 -20.84 -4.64 7.02
C GLN A 82 -19.67 -4.32 7.94
N CYS A 83 -19.92 -3.56 9.00
CA CYS A 83 -18.87 -3.22 9.95
C CYS A 83 -18.43 -4.49 10.71
N PRO A 84 -17.14 -4.86 10.69
CA PRO A 84 -16.64 -6.05 11.39
C PRO A 84 -16.71 -5.91 12.92
N HIS A 85 -17.01 -4.73 13.44
CA HIS A 85 -17.13 -4.44 14.87
C HIS A 85 -18.60 -4.33 15.34
N CYS A 86 -19.58 -4.48 14.45
CA CYS A 86 -21.00 -4.38 14.79
C CYS A 86 -21.72 -5.73 14.75
N THR A 87 -20.99 -6.83 14.64
CA THR A 87 -21.50 -8.18 14.84
C THR A 87 -21.26 -8.58 16.29
N ASP A 88 -22.04 -7.98 17.18
CA ASP A 88 -22.47 -8.47 18.49
C ASP A 88 -23.90 -7.96 18.72
#